data_AF-A0A6J1G8K9-F1
#
_entry.id   AF-A0A6J1G8K9-F1
#
_cell.length_a   1.000
_cell.length_b   1.000
_cell.length_c   1.000
_cell.angle_alpha   90.00
_cell.angle_beta   90.00
_cell.angle_gamma   90.00
#
_symmetry.space_group_name_H-M   'P 1'
#
loop_
_entity.id
_entity.type
_entity.pdbx_description
1 polymer ?
#
loop_
_entity_poly.entity_id
_entity_poly.type
_entity_poly.pdbx_seq_one_letter_code
_entity_poly.pdbx_strand_id
1 'polypeptide(L)'
;MAQISNISKQLQLKCSGERFYELFKNKMDSITQMFPKKLLSYKIVEGNGFAHGSVVHWKYDFGDLFKDFEMVAVKGEVSDGGSNGISSVKWSVEFVKANEGVAPPHNYLQFALESTKGIEAYLCNNN
;
A
#
# COMPACT_ATOMS: atom_id res chain seq x y z
N MET A 1 10.03 -20.76 15.69
CA MET A 1 9.87 -20.18 14.34
C MET A 1 8.86 -19.05 14.46
N ALA A 2 9.18 -17.84 14.00
CA ALA A 2 8.22 -16.74 14.05
C ALA A 2 7.04 -17.04 13.11
N GLN A 3 5.81 -16.96 13.61
CA GLN A 3 4.60 -17.18 12.81
C GLN A 3 4.20 -15.88 12.15
N ILE A 4 4.26 -15.83 10.81
CA ILE A 4 3.75 -14.70 10.03
C ILE A 4 2.21 -14.77 10.08
N SER A 5 1.60 -13.73 10.64
CA SER A 5 0.14 -13.56 10.70
C SER A 5 -0.33 -12.69 9.54
N ASN A 6 -1.57 -12.86 9.08
CA ASN A 6 -2.16 -12.10 7.98
C ASN A 6 -3.57 -11.60 8.36
N ILE A 7 -3.84 -10.32 8.08
CA ILE A 7 -5.21 -9.78 8.02
C ILE A 7 -5.44 -9.23 6.62
N SER A 8 -6.60 -9.48 6.02
CA SER A 8 -6.90 -8.98 4.68
C SER A 8 -8.35 -8.56 4.51
N LYS A 9 -8.59 -7.66 3.56
CA LYS A 9 -9.92 -7.19 3.19
C LYS A 9 -9.97 -6.84 1.71
N GLN A 10 -11.03 -7.29 1.06
CA GLN A 10 -11.32 -7.00 -0.34
C GLN A 10 -12.32 -5.84 -0.45
N LEU A 11 -12.09 -4.96 -1.41
CA LEU A 11 -12.94 -3.83 -1.74
C LEU A 11 -13.21 -3.84 -3.25
N GLN A 12 -14.48 -3.75 -3.64
CA GLN A 12 -14.85 -3.52 -5.03
C GLN A 12 -14.52 -2.09 -5.42
N LEU A 13 -13.88 -1.94 -6.58
CA LEU A 13 -13.53 -0.65 -7.15
C LEU A 13 -14.69 -0.12 -7.98
N LYS A 14 -15.00 1.16 -7.82
CA LYS A 14 -15.97 1.91 -8.62
C LYS A 14 -15.36 2.41 -9.94
N CYS A 15 -14.05 2.53 -10.00
CA CYS A 15 -13.29 2.89 -11.19
C CYS A 15 -12.65 1.66 -11.86
N SER A 16 -12.10 1.84 -13.06
CA SER A 16 -11.31 0.78 -13.72
C SER A 16 -10.15 0.33 -12.83
N GLY A 17 -10.02 -0.99 -12.64
CA GLY A 17 -8.90 -1.59 -11.91
C GLY A 17 -7.56 -1.28 -12.57
N GLU A 18 -7.53 -1.13 -13.89
CA GLU A 18 -6.34 -0.70 -14.64
C GLU A 18 -5.92 0.72 -14.25
N ARG A 19 -6.84 1.70 -14.28
CA ARG A 19 -6.55 3.08 -13.86
C ARG A 19 -6.11 3.16 -12.40
N PHE A 20 -6.70 2.34 -11.54
CA PHE A 20 -6.32 2.25 -10.13
C PHE A 20 -4.91 1.68 -9.98
N TYR A 21 -4.62 0.55 -10.65
CA TYR A 21 -3.31 -0.09 -10.65
C TYR A 21 -2.23 0.81 -11.24
N GLU A 22 -2.50 1.47 -12.36
CA GLU A 22 -1.60 2.44 -12.98
C GLU A 22 -1.32 3.62 -12.07
N LEU A 23 -2.31 4.12 -11.33
CA LEU A 23 -2.07 5.19 -10.36
C LEU A 23 -1.16 4.72 -9.23
N PHE A 24 -1.37 3.51 -8.68
CA PHE A 24 -0.46 2.94 -7.68
C PHE A 24 0.95 2.67 -8.22
N LYS A 25 1.06 2.19 -9.46
CA LYS A 25 2.32 1.88 -10.14
C LYS A 25 3.10 3.14 -10.52
N ASN A 26 2.42 4.15 -11.07
CA ASN A 26 3.02 5.39 -11.56
C ASN A 26 3.12 6.48 -10.49
N LYS A 27 2.39 6.36 -9.37
CA LYS A 27 2.44 7.30 -8.24
C LYS A 27 2.98 6.68 -6.95
N MET A 28 3.97 5.78 -7.03
CA MET A 28 4.85 5.49 -5.88
C MET A 28 5.41 6.78 -5.27
N ASP A 29 5.66 7.81 -6.09
CA ASP A 29 6.04 9.17 -5.66
C ASP A 29 4.94 9.93 -4.91
N SER A 30 3.68 9.49 -4.96
CA SER A 30 2.61 10.01 -4.10
C SER A 30 2.53 9.29 -2.77
N ILE A 31 2.97 8.03 -2.66
CA ILE A 31 3.09 7.34 -1.37
C ILE A 31 4.13 8.07 -0.49
N THR A 32 5.22 8.53 -1.10
CA THR A 32 6.23 9.36 -0.44
C THR A 32 5.71 10.75 -0.06
N GLN A 33 4.79 11.34 -0.85
CA GLN A 33 4.07 12.58 -0.50
C GLN A 33 2.90 12.39 0.48
N MET A 34 2.34 11.19 0.61
CA MET A 34 1.29 10.88 1.60
C MET A 34 1.89 10.78 3.01
N PHE A 35 3.15 10.37 3.13
CA PHE A 35 3.90 10.35 4.38
C PHE A 35 5.22 11.15 4.30
N PRO A 36 5.19 12.43 3.88
CA PRO A 36 6.40 13.18 3.59
C PRO A 36 7.18 13.47 4.89
N LYS A 37 6.46 13.55 6.02
CA LYS A 37 7.04 13.72 7.36
C LYS A 37 7.70 12.45 7.91
N LYS A 38 7.50 11.30 7.26
CA LYS A 38 8.03 9.99 7.70
C LYS A 38 9.05 9.42 6.72
N LEU A 39 9.23 10.03 5.55
CA LEU A 39 10.32 9.70 4.65
C LEU A 39 11.62 10.29 5.21
N LEU A 40 12.56 9.43 5.62
CA LEU A 40 13.89 9.88 6.05
C LEU A 40 14.76 10.23 4.85
N SER A 41 14.84 9.31 3.90
CA SER A 41 15.68 9.46 2.72
C SER A 41 15.28 8.47 1.63
N TYR A 42 15.79 8.67 0.42
CA TYR A 42 15.69 7.71 -0.66
C TYR A 42 17.03 7.59 -1.38
N LYS A 43 17.27 6.45 -2.00
CA LYS A 43 18.47 6.16 -2.79
C LYS A 43 18.06 5.45 -4.07
N ILE A 44 18.44 6.03 -5.20
CA ILE A 44 18.31 5.37 -6.49
C ILE A 44 19.42 4.31 -6.56
N VAL A 45 19.02 3.05 -6.67
CA VAL A 45 19.90 1.87 -6.76
C VAL A 45 20.23 1.59 -8.21
N GLU A 46 19.27 1.81 -9.11
CA GLU A 46 19.39 1.58 -10.55
C GLU A 46 18.54 2.60 -11.30
N GLY A 47 18.96 3.00 -12.50
CA GLY A 47 18.24 3.95 -13.36
C GLY A 47 18.58 5.42 -13.12
N ASN A 48 17.82 6.31 -13.77
CA ASN A 48 18.04 7.76 -13.76
C ASN A 48 16.87 8.48 -13.09
N GLY A 49 16.99 8.75 -11.80
CA GLY A 49 15.96 9.45 -11.04
C GLY A 49 14.75 8.57 -10.73
N PHE A 50 13.56 9.15 -10.89
CA PHE A 50 12.26 8.49 -10.74
C PHE A 50 11.66 8.07 -12.09
N ALA A 51 12.51 7.80 -13.07
CA ALA A 51 12.08 7.38 -14.40
C ALA A 51 11.73 5.89 -14.47
N HIS A 52 10.92 5.50 -15.46
CA HIS A 52 10.59 4.10 -15.73
C HIS A 52 11.86 3.25 -15.88
N GLY A 53 11.90 2.12 -15.17
CA GLY A 53 13.07 1.23 -15.12
C GLY A 53 14.07 1.55 -14.00
N SER A 54 13.81 2.56 -13.18
CA SER A 54 14.65 2.88 -12.02
C SER A 54 14.22 2.07 -10.78
N VAL A 55 15.20 1.57 -10.03
CA VAL A 55 15.00 0.94 -8.73
C VAL A 55 15.36 1.95 -7.65
N VAL A 56 14.42 2.33 -6.81
CA VAL A 56 14.64 3.28 -5.72
C VAL A 56 14.39 2.60 -4.38
N HIS A 57 15.39 2.62 -3.51
CA HIS A 57 15.26 2.27 -2.10
C HIS A 57 14.80 3.48 -1.32
N TRP A 58 13.64 3.36 -0.67
CA TRP A 58 13.09 4.38 0.20
C TRP A 58 13.33 3.99 1.65
N LYS A 59 13.86 4.92 2.43
CA LYS A 59 14.04 4.77 3.88
C LYS A 59 13.00 5.62 4.58
N TYR A 60 12.10 4.96 5.27
CA TYR A 60 11.07 5.61 6.08
C TYR A 60 11.39 5.44 7.57
N ASP A 61 11.11 6.46 8.36
CA ASP A 61 11.04 6.39 9.81
C ASP A 61 9.58 6.44 10.22
N PHE A 62 9.04 5.27 10.49
CA PHE A 62 7.71 5.14 11.05
C PHE A 62 7.71 5.43 12.55
N GLY A 63 8.87 5.62 13.18
CA GLY A 63 9.03 5.79 14.62
C GLY A 63 8.49 4.59 15.38
N ASP A 64 7.75 4.86 16.44
CA ASP A 64 7.10 3.85 17.29
C ASP A 64 5.97 3.06 16.61
N LEU A 65 5.55 3.39 15.39
CA LEU A 65 4.42 2.71 14.73
C LEU A 65 4.66 1.20 14.53
N PHE A 66 5.91 0.82 14.29
CA PHE A 66 6.30 -0.57 14.05
C PHE A 66 7.14 -1.16 15.17
N LYS A 67 7.39 -0.44 16.29
CA LYS A 67 8.20 -0.99 17.39
C LYS A 67 7.59 -2.26 17.99
N ASP A 68 6.26 -2.36 17.89
CA ASP A 68 5.49 -3.49 18.38
C ASP A 68 5.44 -4.66 17.38
N PHE A 69 6.09 -4.53 16.21
CA PHE A 69 6.11 -5.54 15.15
C PHE A 69 7.54 -5.78 14.63
N GLU A 70 7.99 -7.03 14.64
CA GLU A 70 9.27 -7.41 14.00
C GLU A 70 9.20 -7.28 12.48
N MET A 71 8.01 -7.47 11.92
CA MET A 71 7.74 -7.39 10.49
C MET A 71 6.33 -6.85 10.26
N VAL A 72 6.19 -5.94 9.29
CA VAL A 72 4.91 -5.59 8.68
C VAL A 72 5.12 -5.45 7.17
N ALA A 73 4.29 -6.11 6.38
CA ALA A 73 4.24 -5.99 4.93
C ALA A 73 2.79 -5.77 4.49
N VAL A 74 2.56 -4.73 3.68
CA VAL A 74 1.23 -4.43 3.12
C VAL A 74 1.25 -4.77 1.63
N LYS A 75 0.31 -5.61 1.20
CA LYS A 75 0.16 -6.09 -0.18
C LYS A 75 -1.20 -5.67 -0.73
N GLY A 76 -1.21 -5.09 -1.93
CA GLY A 76 -2.43 -4.77 -2.67
C GLY A 76 -2.50 -5.62 -3.94
N GLU A 77 -3.53 -6.45 -4.05
CA GLU A 77 -3.76 -7.32 -5.21
C GLU A 77 -4.99 -6.79 -5.95
N VAL A 78 -4.78 -6.24 -7.15
CA VAL A 78 -5.88 -5.76 -8.01
C VAL A 78 -6.32 -6.90 -8.91
N SER A 79 -7.63 -7.14 -8.97
CA SER A 79 -8.24 -8.10 -9.90
C SER A 79 -9.22 -7.37 -10.80
N ASP A 80 -9.05 -7.52 -12.10
CA ASP A 80 -10.01 -7.11 -13.10
C ASP A 80 -11.23 -8.04 -13.04
N GLY A 81 -12.44 -7.48 -13.02
CA GLY A 81 -13.68 -8.23 -12.80
C GLY A 81 -14.04 -9.25 -13.88
N GLY A 82 -13.17 -9.47 -14.87
CA GLY A 82 -13.44 -10.32 -16.04
C GLY A 82 -14.78 -10.00 -16.69
N SER A 83 -15.57 -11.04 -16.98
CA SER A 83 -16.93 -10.94 -17.55
C SER A 83 -17.96 -10.23 -16.66
N ASN A 84 -17.68 -10.07 -15.36
CA ASN A 84 -18.60 -9.44 -14.38
C ASN A 84 -18.42 -7.92 -14.29
N GLY A 85 -17.42 -7.35 -14.97
CA GLY A 85 -17.25 -5.91 -15.18
C GLY A 85 -16.80 -5.07 -13.97
N ILE A 86 -16.77 -5.62 -12.75
CA ILE A 86 -16.40 -4.87 -11.54
C ILE A 86 -15.01 -5.29 -11.07
N SER A 87 -14.05 -4.36 -11.18
CA SER A 87 -12.70 -4.55 -10.64
C SER A 87 -12.72 -4.55 -9.11
N SER A 88 -11.73 -5.17 -8.47
CA SER A 88 -11.59 -5.14 -7.01
C SER A 88 -10.12 -5.08 -6.61
N VAL A 89 -9.86 -4.62 -5.39
CA VAL A 89 -8.54 -4.68 -4.76
C VAL A 89 -8.66 -5.44 -3.44
N LYS A 90 -7.74 -6.37 -3.21
CA LYS A 90 -7.55 -7.04 -1.92
C LYS A 90 -6.31 -6.46 -1.25
N TRP A 91 -6.52 -5.86 -0.08
CA TRP A 91 -5.43 -5.43 0.79
C TRP A 91 -5.15 -6.50 1.82
N SER A 92 -3.88 -6.88 1.97
CA SER A 92 -3.39 -7.83 2.96
C SER A 92 -2.26 -7.19 3.76
N VAL A 93 -2.31 -7.32 5.09
CA VAL A 93 -1.24 -6.93 6.00
C VAL A 93 -0.68 -8.21 6.63
N GLU A 94 0.54 -8.54 6.26
CA GLU A 94 1.33 -9.61 6.86
C GLU A 94 2.19 -9.03 7.96
N PHE A 95 2.26 -9.68 9.12
CA PHE A 95 3.01 -9.14 10.25
C PHE A 95 3.52 -10.22 11.19
N VAL A 96 4.60 -9.89 11.90
CA VAL A 96 5.14 -10.62 13.05
C VAL A 96 5.12 -9.64 14.23
N LYS A 97 4.42 -10.00 15.30
CA LYS A 97 4.38 -9.18 16.52
C LYS A 97 5.70 -9.29 17.26
N ALA A 98 6.14 -8.21 17.90
CA ALA A 98 7.30 -8.23 18.80
C ALA A 98 7.04 -9.02 20.09
N ASN A 99 5.77 -9.15 20.50
CA ASN A 99 5.33 -10.00 21.62
C ASN A 99 3.82 -10.31 21.51
N GLU A 100 3.34 -11.29 22.27
CA GLU A 100 1.94 -11.76 22.20
C GLU A 100 0.90 -10.70 22.60
N GLY A 101 1.29 -9.73 23.45
CA GLY A 101 0.42 -8.66 23.93
C GLY A 101 0.10 -7.57 22.90
N VAL A 102 0.75 -7.60 21.74
CA VAL A 102 0.53 -6.60 20.68
C VAL A 102 -0.76 -6.90 19.94
N ALA A 103 -1.61 -5.89 19.76
CA ALA A 103 -2.83 -6.02 18.96
C ALA A 103 -2.51 -6.13 17.45
N PRO A 104 -3.31 -6.83 16.63
CA PRO A 104 -3.07 -6.88 15.20
C PRO A 104 -3.20 -5.49 14.53
N PRO A 105 -2.45 -5.23 13.45
CA PRO A 105 -2.30 -3.93 12.77
C PRO A 105 -3.54 -3.48 11.95
N HIS A 106 -4.74 -3.50 12.55
CA HIS A 106 -6.00 -3.18 11.87
C HIS A 106 -6.06 -1.76 11.33
N ASN A 107 -5.41 -0.81 12.01
CA ASN A 107 -5.29 0.58 11.58
C ASN A 107 -4.62 0.72 10.20
N TYR A 108 -3.62 -0.13 9.89
CA TYR A 108 -2.94 -0.12 8.60
C TYR A 108 -3.83 -0.63 7.47
N LEU A 109 -4.58 -1.71 7.74
CA LEU A 109 -5.57 -2.22 6.79
C LEU A 109 -6.68 -1.19 6.56
N GLN A 110 -7.15 -0.52 7.61
CA GLN A 110 -8.14 0.55 7.49
C GLN A 110 -7.62 1.73 6.66
N PHE A 111 -6.38 2.17 6.91
CA PHE A 111 -5.76 3.24 6.15
C PHE A 111 -5.66 2.93 4.65
N ALA A 112 -5.30 1.68 4.30
CA ALA A 112 -5.25 1.25 2.90
C ALA A 112 -6.64 1.32 2.23
N LEU A 113 -7.70 0.94 2.96
CA LEU A 113 -9.08 1.02 2.48
C LEU A 113 -9.57 2.47 2.32
N GLU A 114 -9.22 3.37 3.25
CA GLU A 114 -9.58 4.78 3.16
C GLU A 114 -8.83 5.49 2.03
N SER A 115 -7.54 5.19 1.87
CA SER A 115 -6.73 5.68 0.75
C SER A 115 -7.31 5.22 -0.59
N THR A 116 -7.74 3.97 -0.67
CA THR A 116 -8.42 3.43 -1.87
C THR A 116 -9.66 4.24 -2.20
N LYS A 117 -10.54 4.50 -1.23
CA LYS A 117 -11.76 5.32 -1.45
C LYS A 117 -11.44 6.74 -1.91
N GLY A 118 -10.40 7.35 -1.35
CA GLY A 118 -9.96 8.70 -1.76
C GLY A 118 -9.46 8.72 -3.22
N ILE A 119 -8.68 7.71 -3.61
CA ILE A 119 -8.20 7.54 -4.98
C ILE A 119 -9.36 7.28 -5.94
N GLU A 120 -10.31 6.43 -5.57
CA GLU A 120 -11.52 6.18 -6.36
C GLU A 120 -12.33 7.46 -6.58
N ALA A 121 -12.55 8.26 -5.53
CA ALA A 121 -13.26 9.53 -5.66
C ALA A 121 -12.54 10.50 -6.62
N TYR A 122 -11.20 10.54 -6.57
CA TYR A 122 -10.41 11.36 -7.49
C TYR A 122 -10.49 10.86 -8.93
N LEU A 123 -10.37 9.55 -9.15
CA LEU A 123 -10.39 8.94 -10.49
C LEU A 123 -11.77 8.94 -11.13
N CYS A 124 -12.84 8.80 -10.35
CA CYS A 124 -14.22 8.85 -10.85
C CYS A 124 -14.69 10.28 -11.17
N ASN A 125 -14.11 11.31 -10.54
CA ASN A 125 -14.52 12.70 -10.74
C ASN A 125 -13.73 13.45 -11.83
N ASN A 126 -12.52 13.02 -12.17
CA ASN A 126 -11.67 13.67 -13.19
C ASN A 126 -11.69 12.91 -14.52
N ASN A 127 -12.85 12.87 -15.17
CA ASN A 127 -13.06 12.22 -16.47
C ASN A 127 -12.66 13.13 -17.64
#